data_AF-A0A1F3BEL6-F1
#
_entry.id   AF-A0A1F3BEL6-F1
#
_cell.length_a   1.000
_cell.length_b   1.000
_cell.length_c   1.000
_cell.angle_alpha   90.00
_cell.angle_beta   90.00
_cell.angle_gamma   90.00
#
_symmetry.space_group_name_H-M   'P 1'
#
loop_
_entity.id
_entity.type
_entity.pdbx_description
1 polymer ?
#
loop_
_entity_poly.entity_id
_entity_poly.type
_entity_poly.pdbx_seq_one_letter_code
_entity_poly.pdbx_strand_id
1 'polypeptide(L)'
;MKINEKINAKNNSCILRNEAIIYRYYFWSEKIGLKKQKVKELISREFYITQCTVQEILYDNKKLINEVNEKRPSLRFLSRKYPFSIWNKNMILDQL
;
A
#
# COMPACT_ATOMS: atom_id res chain seq x y z
N MET A 1 20.59 -7.17 27.07
CA MET A 1 20.57 -7.67 25.68
C MET A 1 19.15 -7.83 25.07
N LYS A 2 18.09 -7.15 25.58
CA LYS A 2 16.70 -7.28 25.06
C LYS A 2 16.17 -6.04 24.30
N ILE A 3 16.95 -4.96 24.24
CA ILE A 3 16.50 -3.67 23.66
C ILE A 3 16.74 -3.63 22.14
N ASN A 4 17.86 -4.17 21.66
CA ASN A 4 18.25 -4.09 20.25
C ASN A 4 17.39 -4.97 19.31
N GLU A 5 16.88 -6.11 19.78
CA GLU A 5 16.00 -6.97 18.96
C GLU A 5 14.62 -6.35 18.72
N LYS A 6 14.06 -5.64 19.73
CA LYS A 6 12.77 -4.94 19.60
C LYS A 6 12.83 -3.77 18.62
N ILE A 7 13.96 -3.05 18.57
CA ILE A 7 14.15 -1.93 17.63
C ILE A 7 14.17 -2.44 16.19
N ASN A 8 14.85 -3.56 15.92
CA ASN A 8 14.88 -4.18 14.59
C ASN A 8 13.52 -4.73 14.15
N ALA A 9 12.77 -5.39 15.04
CA ALA A 9 11.44 -5.90 14.72
C ALA A 9 10.42 -4.77 14.43
N LYS A 10 10.50 -3.65 15.18
CA LYS A 10 9.65 -2.47 14.98
C LYS A 10 9.93 -1.83 13.61
N ASN A 11 11.20 -1.70 13.24
CA ASN A 11 11.60 -1.18 11.93
C ASN A 11 11.08 -2.06 10.78
N ASN A 12 11.13 -3.39 10.94
CA ASN A 12 10.69 -4.32 9.92
C ASN A 12 9.17 -4.27 9.67
N SER A 13 8.38 -4.13 10.74
CA SER A 13 6.91 -4.01 10.62
C SER A 13 6.48 -2.75 9.86
N CYS A 14 7.16 -1.62 10.07
CA CYS A 14 6.92 -0.39 9.34
C CYS A 14 7.27 -0.52 7.85
N ILE A 15 8.38 -1.21 7.54
CA ILE A 15 8.81 -1.44 6.15
C ILE A 15 7.76 -2.28 5.40
N LEU A 16 7.29 -3.38 5.99
CA LEU A 16 6.29 -4.25 5.35
C LEU A 16 4.94 -3.53 5.14
N ARG A 17 4.50 -2.72 6.11
CA ARG A 17 3.30 -1.88 5.96
C ARG A 17 3.47 -0.86 4.84
N ASN A 18 4.60 -0.17 4.82
CA ASN A 18 4.88 0.84 3.79
C ASN A 18 4.92 0.20 2.41
N GLU A 19 5.54 -0.98 2.27
CA GLU A 19 5.50 -1.75 1.02
C GLU A 19 4.05 -2.07 0.60
N ALA A 20 3.23 -2.58 1.52
CA ALA A 20 1.82 -2.86 1.24
C ALA A 20 1.05 -1.61 0.78
N ILE A 21 1.30 -0.45 1.41
CA ILE A 21 0.74 0.85 1.01
C ILE A 21 1.11 1.19 -0.44
N ILE A 22 2.36 0.93 -0.86
CA ILE A 22 2.79 1.18 -2.24
C ILE A 22 2.03 0.30 -3.24
N TYR A 23 1.87 -0.99 -2.96
CA TYR A 23 1.09 -1.88 -3.83
C TYR A 23 -0.41 -1.52 -3.84
N ARG A 24 -0.97 -1.05 -2.73
CA ARG A 24 -2.35 -0.54 -2.69
C ARG A 24 -2.51 0.74 -3.47
N TYR A 25 -1.54 1.66 -3.38
CA TYR A 25 -1.50 2.86 -4.20
C TYR A 25 -1.50 2.52 -5.69
N TYR A 26 -0.62 1.61 -6.12
CA TYR A 26 -0.57 1.11 -7.49
C TYR A 26 -1.92 0.53 -7.94
N PHE A 27 -2.54 -0.33 -7.14
CA PHE A 27 -3.82 -0.94 -7.51
C PHE A 27 -4.92 0.11 -7.67
N TRP A 28 -5.05 1.02 -6.71
CA TRP A 28 -6.09 2.04 -6.74
C TRP A 28 -5.88 3.06 -7.86
N SER A 29 -4.63 3.50 -8.11
CA SER A 29 -4.36 4.48 -9.17
C SER A 29 -4.31 3.86 -10.56
N GLU A 30 -3.62 2.73 -10.75
CA GLU A 30 -3.34 2.18 -12.08
C GLU A 30 -4.30 1.07 -12.50
N LYS A 31 -4.74 0.19 -11.59
CA LYS A 31 -5.68 -0.90 -11.94
C LYS A 31 -7.13 -0.43 -11.92
N ILE A 32 -7.48 0.42 -10.95
CA ILE A 32 -8.85 0.95 -10.83
C ILE A 32 -9.00 2.31 -11.52
N GLY A 33 -7.93 3.11 -11.61
CA GLY A 33 -7.98 4.41 -12.29
C GLY A 33 -8.48 5.57 -11.42
N LEU A 34 -8.36 5.47 -10.09
CA LEU A 34 -8.84 6.52 -9.19
C LEU A 34 -7.89 7.72 -9.15
N LYS A 35 -8.47 8.92 -8.94
CA LYS A 35 -7.70 10.15 -8.73
C LYS A 35 -6.86 10.04 -7.46
N LYS A 36 -5.63 10.56 -7.48
CA LYS A 36 -4.66 10.51 -6.36
C LYS A 36 -5.25 10.88 -5.00
N GLN A 37 -6.13 11.89 -4.96
CA GLN A 37 -6.75 12.32 -3.70
C GLN A 37 -7.67 11.23 -3.12
N LYS A 38 -8.49 10.57 -3.96
CA LYS A 38 -9.35 9.47 -3.54
C LYS A 38 -8.53 8.24 -3.14
N VAL A 39 -7.45 7.95 -3.86
CA VAL A 39 -6.52 6.85 -3.52
C VAL A 39 -5.97 7.03 -2.11
N LYS A 40 -5.49 8.24 -1.78
CA LYS A 40 -4.95 8.52 -0.43
C LYS A 40 -6.01 8.40 0.65
N GLU A 41 -7.23 8.85 0.40
CA GLU A 41 -8.35 8.69 1.33
C GLU A 41 -8.63 7.21 1.63
N LEU A 42 -8.67 6.35 0.61
CA LEU A 42 -8.93 4.92 0.77
C LEU A 42 -7.81 4.22 1.55
N ILE A 43 -6.56 4.46 1.17
CA ILE A 43 -5.40 3.87 1.86
C ILE A 43 -5.35 4.35 3.32
N SER A 44 -5.65 5.62 3.56
CA SER A 44 -5.71 6.18 4.92
C SER A 44 -6.69 5.41 5.80
N ARG A 45 -7.87 5.06 5.28
CA ARG A 45 -8.86 4.23 5.97
C ARG A 45 -8.40 2.78 6.13
N GLU A 46 -7.86 2.16 5.08
CA GLU A 46 -7.42 0.75 5.07
C GLU A 46 -6.30 0.47 6.09
N PHE A 47 -5.39 1.42 6.27
CA PHE A 47 -4.21 1.26 7.13
C PHE A 47 -4.32 2.02 8.45
N TYR A 48 -5.45 2.68 8.72
CA TYR A 48 -5.68 3.47 9.94
C TYR A 48 -4.59 4.52 10.19
N ILE A 49 -4.18 5.23 9.13
CA ILE A 49 -3.18 6.30 9.17
C ILE A 49 -3.71 7.56 8.50
N THR A 50 -3.12 8.72 8.78
CA THR A 50 -3.56 9.97 8.15
C THR A 50 -3.18 10.02 6.66
N GLN A 51 -3.91 10.79 5.85
CA GLN A 51 -3.54 11.02 4.44
C GLN A 51 -2.18 11.71 4.30
N CYS A 52 -1.78 12.53 5.28
CA CYS A 52 -0.44 13.14 5.33
C CYS A 52 0.64 12.06 5.47
N THR A 53 0.45 11.10 6.38
CA THR A 53 1.37 9.96 6.54
C THR A 53 1.42 9.10 5.28
N VAL A 54 0.29 8.88 4.59
CA VAL A 54 0.30 8.21 3.29
C VAL A 54 1.17 8.99 2.28
N GLN A 55 0.99 10.31 2.21
CA GLN A 55 1.77 11.16 1.30
C GLN A 55 3.27 11.10 1.58
N GLU A 56 3.68 11.13 2.85
CA GLU A 56 5.09 10.98 3.27
C GLU A 56 5.66 9.62 2.85
N ILE A 57 4.94 8.54 3.14
CA ILE A 57 5.35 7.18 2.74
C ILE A 57 5.54 7.08 1.23
N LEU A 58 4.61 7.64 0.45
CA LEU A 58 4.71 7.63 -1.01
C LEU A 58 5.93 8.44 -1.50
N TYR A 59 6.21 9.58 -0.86
CA TYR A 59 7.35 10.42 -1.19
C TYR A 59 8.68 9.70 -0.91
N ASP A 60 8.82 9.13 0.29
CA ASP A 60 10.03 8.42 0.72
C ASP A 60 10.30 7.15 -0.10
N ASN A 61 9.25 6.55 -0.67
CA ASN A 61 9.33 5.29 -1.41
C ASN A 61 9.14 5.47 -2.94
N LYS A 62 9.43 6.66 -3.48
CA LYS A 62 9.27 6.98 -4.92
C LYS A 62 9.96 5.97 -5.84
N LYS A 63 11.14 5.47 -5.46
CA LYS A 63 11.87 4.45 -6.24
C LYS A 63 11.05 3.16 -6.38
N LEU A 64 10.50 2.66 -5.27
CA LEU A 64 9.68 1.45 -5.28
C LEU A 64 8.38 1.65 -6.05
N ILE A 65 7.76 2.84 -5.98
CA ILE A 65 6.59 3.17 -6.80
C ILE A 65 6.91 3.02 -8.29
N ASN A 66 8.03 3.58 -8.74
CA ASN A 66 8.45 3.48 -10.13
C ASN A 66 8.67 2.02 -10.54
N GLU A 67 9.37 1.23 -9.72
CA GLU A 67 9.59 -0.19 -9.99
C GLU A 67 8.27 -0.99 -10.09
N VAL A 68 7.31 -0.71 -9.21
CA VAL A 68 5.99 -1.37 -9.24
C VAL A 68 5.21 -0.96 -10.49
N ASN A 69 5.26 0.32 -10.87
CA ASN A 69 4.62 0.83 -12.09
C ASN A 69 5.22 0.21 -13.36
N GLU A 70 6.53 -0.01 -13.39
CA GLU A 70 7.22 -0.67 -14.50
C GLU A 70 6.88 -2.16 -14.56
N LYS A 71 6.91 -2.86 -13.42
CA LYS A 71 6.60 -4.30 -13.33
C LYS A 71 5.14 -4.63 -13.60
N ARG A 72 4.23 -3.65 -13.43
CA ARG A 72 2.78 -3.77 -13.65
C ARG A 72 2.17 -5.06 -13.07
N PRO A 73 2.32 -5.35 -11.76
CA PRO A 73 1.93 -6.63 -11.20
C PRO A 73 0.47 -6.99 -11.50
N SER A 74 0.22 -8.28 -11.76
CA SER A 74 -1.11 -8.80 -12.04
C SER A 74 -1.94 -8.92 -10.76
N LEU A 75 -3.28 -8.95 -10.88
CA LEU A 75 -4.17 -9.17 -9.73
C LEU A 75 -3.89 -10.51 -9.04
N ARG A 76 -3.51 -11.54 -9.80
CA ARG A 76 -3.08 -12.84 -9.26
C ARG A 76 -1.84 -12.71 -8.38
N PHE A 77 -0.86 -11.91 -8.81
CA PHE A 77 0.33 -11.64 -8.00
C PHE A 77 -0.04 -10.92 -6.71
N LEU A 78 -0.84 -9.85 -6.80
CA LEU A 78 -1.25 -9.04 -5.64
C LEU A 78 -2.03 -9.87 -4.63
N SER A 79 -2.98 -10.69 -5.09
CA SER A 79 -3.78 -11.57 -4.23
C SER A 79 -2.93 -12.66 -3.56
N ARG A 80 -1.88 -13.16 -4.22
CA ARG A 80 -0.95 -14.11 -3.60
C ARG A 80 -0.03 -13.45 -2.58
N LYS A 81 0.43 -12.23 -2.86
CA LYS A 81 1.36 -11.50 -2.00
C LYS A 81 0.67 -10.90 -0.76
N TYR A 82 -0.56 -10.44 -0.93
CA TYR A 82 -1.37 -9.81 0.11
C TYR A 82 -2.78 -10.44 0.12
N PRO A 83 -2.92 -11.67 0.63
CA PRO A 83 -4.16 -12.45 0.53
C PRO A 83 -5.32 -11.85 1.32
N PHE A 84 -5.04 -11.04 2.34
CA PHE A 84 -6.05 -10.40 3.18
C PHE A 84 -6.52 -9.04 2.64
N SER A 85 -5.97 -8.58 1.53
CA SER A 85 -6.41 -7.36 0.85
C SER A 85 -7.40 -7.67 -0.27
N ILE A 86 -8.38 -6.80 -0.47
CA ILE A 86 -9.37 -6.93 -1.53
C ILE A 86 -8.82 -6.33 -2.83
N TRP A 87 -8.59 -7.16 -3.84
CA TRP A 87 -8.02 -6.74 -5.15
C TRP A 87 -9.02 -6.84 -6.31
N ASN A 88 -10.32 -6.98 -6.03
CA ASN A 88 -11.36 -7.11 -7.05
C ASN A 88 -12.28 -5.88 -7.05
N LYS A 89 -12.41 -5.24 -8.22
CA LYS A 89 -13.26 -4.06 -8.45
C LYS A 89 -14.72 -4.27 -8.02
N ASN A 90 -15.27 -5.46 -8.22
CA ASN A 90 -16.69 -5.71 -7.94
C ASN A 90 -17.01 -5.74 -6.45
N MET A 91 -16.04 -6.11 -5.61
CA MET A 91 -16.21 -6.15 -4.15
C MET A 91 -15.97 -4.78 -3.49
N ILE A 92 -15.56 -3.79 -4.28
CA ILE A 92 -15.15 -2.46 -3.80
C ILE A 92 -16.30 -1.45 -3.88
N LEU A 93 -17.24 -1.62 -4.81
CA LEU A 93 -18.35 -0.67 -5.01
C LEU A 93 -19.27 -0.57 -3.78
N ASP A 94 -19.29 -1.58 -2.92
CA ASP A 94 -20.05 -1.58 -1.66
C ASP A 94 -19.34 -0.82 -0.52
N GLN A 95 -18.09 -0.40 -0.72
CA GLN A 95 -17.25 0.25 0.30
C GLN A 95 -16.94 1.73 -0.02
N LEU A 96 -17.39 2.23 -1.18
CA LEU A 96 -17.17 3.60 -1.67
C LEU A 96 -18.38 4.49 -1.43
#